data_AF-A0A7V7MJP6-F1
#
_entry.id   AF-A0A7V7MJP6-F1
#
_cell.length_a   1.000
_cell.length_b   1.000
_cell.length_c   1.000
_cell.angle_alpha   90.00
_cell.angle_beta   90.00
_cell.angle_gamma   90.00
#
_symmetry.space_group_name_H-M   'P 1'
#
loop_
_entity.id
_entity.type
_entity.pdbx_description
1 polymer ?
#
loop_
_entity_poly.entity_id
_entity_poly.type
_entity_poly.pdbx_seq_one_letter_code
_entity_poly.pdbx_strand_id
1 'polypeptide(L)'
;MDSENHSSSSSHWNPEGWAEPKFQKETNGIYNFHALPGAGFDRELDAKLFLHTVHDGNWVPEFLSGLDRKEFASSFRHERDWGANRVAESLALKLGVSGFHHVLIARSVFDFGRFPGVSQAEDDHLTRLAIRPDLARELRRQDRAEALRRILDLYNDISQTYEGFHRRRLQDPDIGQRPLVSLALHTYDEWNPSGTRRPAVSLIFRPTSYQEQAKLRHGLFDPLYPDELAEFTADRNLAHRMALALGRRYIPAGMNFPYTLPEGSLEMRTQVWLFFRYLRHHYQPGPRAEEAGEAAQEAVWKMLFNTNRGHMETQVLWSYLHEFKRIPEGFTLENGVRPSQAEAVYQDIQLFLRDRRPDLIPNYRYTTHRPSSLAIEVRKDWLFEGFHDGEEFKGQSLREDRLQDLTDALAEALRHYLDQDLPEREQQEDRWRNSGQWPPHF
;
A
#
# COMPACT_ATOMS: atom_id res chain seq x y z
N MET A 1 -23.14 20.07 39.47
CA MET A 1 -23.87 20.22 38.19
C MET A 1 -22.84 20.69 37.21
N ASP A 2 -22.30 19.77 36.43
CA ASP A 2 -21.57 19.96 35.17
C ASP A 2 -21.17 18.53 34.75
N SER A 3 -22.16 17.82 34.22
CA SER A 3 -22.01 16.51 33.62
C SER A 3 -21.74 16.73 32.14
N GLU A 4 -20.47 16.76 31.75
CA GLU A 4 -20.09 16.68 30.35
C GLU A 4 -20.50 15.30 29.82
N ASN A 5 -21.49 15.34 28.92
CA ASN A 5 -21.93 14.19 28.13
C ASN A 5 -20.80 13.80 27.18
N HIS A 6 -19.88 12.95 27.63
CA HIS A 6 -19.10 12.12 26.73
C HIS A 6 -20.05 11.07 26.14
N SER A 7 -20.61 11.37 24.97
CA SER A 7 -21.23 10.35 24.13
C SER A 7 -20.14 9.37 23.70
N SER A 8 -19.94 8.33 24.50
CA SER A 8 -19.25 7.13 24.05
C SER A 8 -20.11 6.53 22.93
N SER A 9 -19.78 6.88 21.69
CA SER A 9 -20.27 6.13 20.54
C SER A 9 -19.56 4.78 20.53
N SER A 10 -19.96 3.89 21.44
CA SER A 10 -19.84 2.46 21.16
C SER A 10 -20.68 2.26 19.89
N SER A 11 -19.98 2.13 18.76
CA SER A 11 -20.62 1.91 17.47
C SER A 11 -21.24 0.51 17.51
N HIS A 12 -22.46 0.41 18.04
CA HIS A 12 -23.26 -0.79 17.86
C HIS A 12 -23.23 -1.13 16.37
N TRP A 13 -22.64 -2.28 16.07
CA TRP A 13 -22.57 -2.83 14.73
C TRP A 13 -24.03 -2.95 14.24
N ASN A 14 -24.42 -2.05 13.33
CA ASN A 14 -25.74 -2.05 12.72
C ASN A 14 -25.59 -2.59 11.28
N PRO A 15 -25.83 -3.89 11.04
CA PRO A 15 -25.64 -4.52 9.74
C PRO A 15 -26.56 -3.93 8.65
N GLU A 16 -27.70 -3.34 9.02
CA GLU A 16 -28.75 -2.97 8.05
C GLU A 16 -28.38 -1.79 7.16
N GLY A 17 -27.45 -0.93 7.59
CA GLY A 17 -27.03 0.27 6.83
C GLY A 17 -25.73 0.14 6.05
N TRP A 18 -25.10 -1.04 6.03
CA TRP A 18 -23.76 -1.25 5.48
C TRP A 18 -23.76 -1.97 4.13
N ALA A 19 -24.85 -2.67 3.79
CA ALA A 19 -25.01 -3.45 2.56
C ALA A 19 -25.10 -2.60 1.29
N GLU A 20 -25.41 -1.31 1.41
CA GLU A 20 -25.63 -0.40 0.29
C GLU A 20 -24.53 0.66 0.17
N PRO A 21 -24.12 1.02 -1.06
CA PRO A 21 -23.21 2.13 -1.28
C PRO A 21 -23.81 3.46 -0.82
N LYS A 22 -23.02 4.29 -0.12
CA LYS A 22 -23.47 5.58 0.41
C LYS A 22 -23.11 6.70 -0.53
N PHE A 23 -24.05 7.10 -1.38
CA PHE A 23 -23.93 8.27 -2.24
C PHE A 23 -24.00 9.55 -1.40
N GLN A 24 -22.89 10.28 -1.28
CA GLN A 24 -22.79 11.47 -0.43
C GLN A 24 -21.93 12.55 -1.09
N LYS A 25 -22.12 13.81 -0.68
CA LYS A 25 -21.23 14.92 -1.03
C LYS A 25 -19.80 14.60 -0.59
N GLU A 26 -18.83 15.27 -1.21
CA GLU A 26 -17.41 15.16 -0.83
C GLU A 26 -17.25 15.35 0.68
N THR A 27 -16.66 14.33 1.31
CA THR A 27 -16.32 14.35 2.72
C THR A 27 -14.92 14.94 2.87
N ASN A 28 -14.71 15.75 3.90
CA ASN A 28 -13.35 16.17 4.27
C ASN A 28 -12.53 14.92 4.66
N GLY A 29 -11.52 14.58 3.88
CA GLY A 29 -10.65 13.42 4.09
C GLY A 29 -11.24 12.12 3.55
N ILE A 30 -10.77 11.69 2.37
CA ILE A 30 -11.12 10.39 1.75
C ILE A 30 -10.22 9.27 2.29
N TYR A 31 -9.08 9.68 2.86
CA TYR A 31 -8.16 8.84 3.61
C TYR A 31 -8.07 9.39 5.03
N ASN A 32 -8.52 8.61 6.01
CA ASN A 32 -8.61 9.06 7.40
C ASN A 32 -7.81 8.18 8.33
N PHE A 33 -7.43 8.76 9.47
CA PHE A 33 -6.96 8.01 10.62
C PHE A 33 -8.15 7.75 11.54
N HIS A 34 -8.50 6.48 11.72
CA HIS A 34 -9.53 6.06 12.67
C HIS A 34 -8.91 5.94 14.06
N ALA A 35 -9.01 7.02 14.83
CA ALA A 35 -8.52 7.06 16.21
C ALA A 35 -9.42 6.22 17.13
N LEU A 36 -8.80 5.36 17.93
CA LEU A 36 -9.49 4.55 18.92
C LEU A 36 -9.63 5.30 20.25
N PRO A 37 -10.73 5.08 20.98
CA PRO A 37 -10.89 5.67 22.31
C PRO A 37 -10.01 4.93 23.33
N GLY A 38 -9.21 5.67 24.10
CA GLY A 38 -8.41 5.09 25.19
C GLY A 38 -7.31 6.02 25.69
N ALA A 39 -6.95 5.91 26.97
CA ALA A 39 -5.75 6.52 27.54
C ALA A 39 -4.64 5.46 27.61
N GLY A 40 -3.41 5.83 27.26
CA GLY A 40 -2.22 4.97 27.45
C GLY A 40 -1.75 4.18 26.22
N PHE A 41 -1.95 4.70 25.01
CA PHE A 41 -1.35 4.10 23.81
C PHE A 41 0.17 4.06 23.87
N ASP A 42 0.73 2.95 23.37
CA ASP A 42 2.16 2.76 23.24
C ASP A 42 2.68 3.62 22.07
N ARG A 43 3.19 4.81 22.42
CA ARG A 43 3.78 5.74 21.44
C ARG A 43 4.96 5.16 20.71
N GLU A 44 5.70 4.24 21.33
CA GLU A 44 6.84 3.60 20.67
C GLU A 44 6.37 2.67 19.56
N LEU A 45 5.30 1.92 19.84
CA LEU A 45 4.69 1.02 18.87
C LEU A 45 3.95 1.76 17.76
N ASP A 46 3.22 2.83 18.08
CA ASP A 46 2.62 3.76 17.10
C ASP A 46 3.68 4.29 16.12
N ALA A 47 4.86 4.61 16.65
CA ALA A 47 5.99 5.07 15.87
C ALA A 47 6.68 3.96 15.07
N LYS A 48 6.31 2.68 15.20
CA LYS A 48 6.89 1.55 14.43
C LYS A 48 5.87 0.88 13.50
N LEU A 49 4.58 1.06 13.75
CA LEU A 49 3.51 0.39 13.03
C LEU A 49 2.72 1.33 12.15
N PHE A 50 2.32 0.82 10.99
CA PHE A 50 1.35 1.46 10.13
C PHE A 50 0.30 0.43 9.71
N LEU A 51 -0.83 0.46 10.42
CA LEU A 51 -1.98 -0.40 10.14
C LEU A 51 -2.90 0.32 9.15
N HIS A 52 -3.33 -0.36 8.09
CA HIS A 52 -4.25 0.25 7.14
C HIS A 52 -5.22 -0.73 6.47
N THR A 53 -6.36 -0.20 6.06
CA THR A 53 -7.39 -0.88 5.25
C THR A 53 -7.75 -0.02 4.06
N VAL A 54 -7.81 -0.62 2.87
CA VAL A 54 -7.99 0.16 1.63
C VAL A 54 -9.27 -0.17 0.87
N HIS A 55 -9.97 -1.24 1.27
CA HIS A 55 -11.09 -1.80 0.51
C HIS A 55 -12.37 -2.00 1.33
N ASP A 56 -12.42 -1.59 2.59
CA ASP A 56 -13.64 -1.65 3.44
C ASP A 56 -14.39 -0.30 3.49
N GLY A 57 -14.06 0.61 2.57
CA GLY A 57 -14.78 1.86 2.36
C GLY A 57 -16.17 1.64 1.75
N ASN A 58 -17.13 2.51 2.07
CA ASN A 58 -18.50 2.46 1.54
C ASN A 58 -19.00 3.80 0.97
N TRP A 59 -18.15 4.82 0.98
CA TRP A 59 -18.50 6.12 0.43
C TRP A 59 -18.44 6.10 -1.10
N VAL A 60 -19.47 6.63 -1.73
CA VAL A 60 -19.53 6.83 -3.18
C VAL A 60 -19.80 8.31 -3.44
N PRO A 61 -18.97 8.98 -4.25
CA PRO A 61 -19.20 10.40 -4.55
C PRO A 61 -20.58 10.65 -5.18
N GLU A 62 -21.27 11.72 -4.75
CA GLU A 62 -22.60 12.09 -5.26
C GLU A 62 -22.62 12.29 -6.78
N PHE A 63 -21.50 12.72 -7.38
CA PHE A 63 -21.41 12.84 -8.82
C PHE A 63 -21.54 11.49 -9.55
N LEU A 64 -21.50 10.36 -8.86
CA LEU A 64 -21.76 9.03 -9.43
C LEU A 64 -23.21 8.55 -9.23
N SER A 65 -24.10 9.37 -8.67
CA SER A 65 -25.50 9.01 -8.37
C SER A 65 -26.36 8.61 -9.58
N GLY A 66 -25.92 8.91 -10.81
CA GLY A 66 -26.56 8.54 -12.07
C GLY A 66 -26.17 7.18 -12.65
N LEU A 67 -25.31 6.40 -11.97
CA LEU A 67 -24.95 5.04 -12.40
C LEU A 67 -26.14 4.07 -12.28
N ASP A 68 -26.15 3.00 -13.06
CA ASP A 68 -27.06 1.86 -12.82
C ASP A 68 -26.79 1.28 -11.42
N ARG A 69 -27.73 1.54 -10.51
CA ARG A 69 -27.62 1.14 -9.10
C ARG A 69 -27.50 -0.36 -8.95
N LYS A 70 -28.11 -1.17 -9.83
CA LYS A 70 -28.12 -2.62 -9.69
C LYS A 70 -26.75 -3.22 -10.01
N GLU A 71 -26.17 -2.83 -11.14
CA GLU A 71 -24.83 -3.29 -11.54
C GLU A 71 -23.77 -2.78 -10.57
N PHE A 72 -23.83 -1.49 -10.20
CA PHE A 72 -22.91 -0.90 -9.25
C PHE A 72 -23.01 -1.52 -7.85
N ALA A 73 -24.22 -1.76 -7.33
CA ALA A 73 -24.40 -2.43 -6.03
C ALA A 73 -23.87 -3.86 -6.04
N SER A 74 -24.01 -4.59 -7.16
CA SER A 74 -23.42 -5.92 -7.31
C SER A 74 -21.89 -5.87 -7.20
N SER A 75 -21.25 -4.98 -7.97
CA SER A 75 -19.81 -4.76 -7.91
C SER A 75 -19.35 -4.31 -6.53
N PHE A 76 -20.07 -3.38 -5.90
CA PHE A 76 -19.79 -2.93 -4.53
C PHE A 76 -19.75 -4.08 -3.52
N ARG A 77 -20.75 -4.98 -3.56
CA ARG A 77 -20.83 -6.10 -2.61
C ARG A 77 -19.69 -7.10 -2.78
N HIS A 78 -19.32 -7.40 -4.02
CA HIS A 78 -18.26 -8.37 -4.30
C HIS A 78 -16.86 -7.81 -3.99
N GLU A 79 -16.61 -6.55 -4.35
CA GLU A 79 -15.26 -5.96 -4.25
C GLU A 79 -14.89 -5.47 -2.86
N ARG A 80 -15.88 -5.26 -1.98
CA ARG A 80 -15.62 -4.75 -0.64
C ARG A 80 -15.00 -5.83 0.26
N ASP A 81 -13.97 -5.42 0.99
CA ASP A 81 -13.31 -6.24 2.01
C ASP A 81 -14.08 -6.14 3.33
N TRP A 82 -15.29 -6.72 3.37
CA TRP A 82 -16.17 -6.74 4.54
C TRP A 82 -15.42 -7.22 5.79
N GLY A 83 -15.38 -6.38 6.82
CA GLY A 83 -14.78 -6.72 8.11
C GLY A 83 -13.30 -6.38 8.25
N ALA A 84 -12.62 -5.91 7.20
CA ALA A 84 -11.21 -5.54 7.32
C ALA A 84 -11.00 -4.42 8.37
N ASN A 85 -11.89 -3.44 8.45
CA ASN A 85 -11.83 -2.40 9.49
C ASN A 85 -12.01 -2.99 10.90
N ARG A 86 -12.78 -4.07 11.07
CA ARG A 86 -12.97 -4.73 12.38
C ARG A 86 -11.73 -5.50 12.80
N VAL A 87 -11.06 -6.17 11.86
CA VAL A 87 -9.75 -6.80 12.09
C VAL A 87 -8.72 -5.72 12.48
N ALA A 88 -8.71 -4.58 11.78
CA ALA A 88 -7.80 -3.47 12.06
C ALA A 88 -8.04 -2.85 13.44
N GLU A 89 -9.29 -2.54 13.78
CA GLU A 89 -9.71 -2.01 15.07
C GLU A 89 -9.30 -2.95 16.21
N SER A 90 -9.66 -4.24 16.12
CA SER A 90 -9.35 -5.21 17.16
C SER A 90 -7.84 -5.45 17.31
N LEU A 91 -7.10 -5.54 16.21
CA LEU A 91 -5.64 -5.66 16.24
C LEU A 91 -4.99 -4.41 16.86
N ALA A 92 -5.44 -3.22 16.47
CA ALA A 92 -4.93 -1.96 17.00
C ALA A 92 -5.13 -1.86 18.52
N LEU A 93 -6.31 -2.22 19.02
CA LEU A 93 -6.60 -2.28 20.47
C LEU A 93 -5.66 -3.24 21.21
N LYS A 94 -5.37 -4.42 20.65
CA LYS A 94 -4.47 -5.41 21.27
C LYS A 94 -3.02 -5.00 21.30
N LEU A 95 -2.58 -4.33 20.24
CA LEU A 95 -1.27 -3.74 20.16
C LEU A 95 -1.16 -2.53 21.09
N GLY A 96 -2.29 -1.90 21.44
CA GLY A 96 -2.29 -0.66 22.21
C GLY A 96 -1.80 0.52 21.38
N VAL A 97 -2.05 0.48 20.07
CA VAL A 97 -1.77 1.60 19.14
C VAL A 97 -3.00 2.50 19.02
N SER A 98 -2.77 3.77 18.68
CA SER A 98 -3.81 4.80 18.69
C SER A 98 -4.89 4.64 17.63
N GLY A 99 -4.68 3.78 16.64
CA GLY A 99 -5.67 3.52 15.59
C GLY A 99 -5.09 2.88 14.34
N PHE A 100 -5.81 3.05 13.24
CA PHE A 100 -5.41 2.58 11.92
C PHE A 100 -5.86 3.57 10.84
N HIS A 101 -5.21 3.50 9.69
CA HIS A 101 -5.59 4.31 8.54
C HIS A 101 -6.60 3.58 7.65
N HIS A 102 -7.55 4.30 7.08
CA HIS A 102 -8.49 3.69 6.15
C HIS A 102 -8.90 4.59 4.99
N VAL A 103 -9.15 3.95 3.86
CA VAL A 103 -9.77 4.57 2.69
C VAL A 103 -11.29 4.51 2.84
N LEU A 104 -11.94 5.67 2.80
CA LEU A 104 -13.40 5.76 2.91
C LEU A 104 -14.12 5.39 1.62
N ILE A 105 -13.52 5.69 0.47
CA ILE A 105 -14.16 5.46 -0.82
C ILE A 105 -14.34 3.97 -1.07
N ALA A 106 -15.49 3.60 -1.62
CA ALA A 106 -15.76 2.24 -2.04
C ALA A 106 -14.79 1.81 -3.15
N ARG A 107 -14.20 0.62 -3.00
CA ARG A 107 -13.30 0.02 -4.00
C ARG A 107 -13.95 -0.12 -5.39
N SER A 108 -15.28 -0.25 -5.45
CA SER A 108 -16.03 -0.29 -6.70
C SER A 108 -16.01 1.04 -7.48
N VAL A 109 -15.62 2.15 -6.86
CA VAL A 109 -15.34 3.42 -7.55
C VAL A 109 -13.93 3.41 -8.13
N PHE A 110 -12.93 3.06 -7.31
CA PHE A 110 -11.60 2.70 -7.76
C PHE A 110 -10.86 1.87 -6.71
N ASP A 111 -9.96 1.01 -7.17
CA ASP A 111 -9.08 0.19 -6.35
C ASP A 111 -7.76 0.93 -6.07
N PHE A 112 -7.60 1.42 -4.84
CA PHE A 112 -6.38 2.13 -4.43
C PHE A 112 -5.16 1.20 -4.28
N GLY A 113 -5.36 -0.12 -4.20
CA GLY A 113 -4.32 -1.15 -4.25
C GLY A 113 -3.85 -1.46 -5.67
N ARG A 114 -4.17 -0.64 -6.68
CA ARG A 114 -3.72 -0.76 -8.08
C ARG A 114 -3.12 0.56 -8.58
N PHE A 115 -2.40 0.49 -9.71
CA PHE A 115 -1.96 1.68 -10.44
C PHE A 115 -3.17 2.45 -11.00
N PRO A 116 -3.13 3.78 -11.07
CA PRO A 116 -4.22 4.56 -11.63
C PRO A 116 -4.41 4.27 -13.12
N GLY A 117 -5.65 4.34 -13.57
CA GLY A 117 -6.03 4.12 -14.96
C GLY A 117 -7.22 3.19 -15.10
N VAL A 118 -7.60 2.88 -16.34
CA VAL A 118 -8.76 2.07 -16.69
C VAL A 118 -8.30 0.70 -17.17
N SER A 119 -8.75 -0.35 -16.49
CA SER A 119 -8.48 -1.74 -16.90
C SER A 119 -9.19 -2.08 -18.22
N GLN A 120 -8.60 -3.00 -18.98
CA GLN A 120 -9.27 -3.70 -20.08
C GLN A 120 -10.14 -4.84 -19.54
N ALA A 121 -11.08 -5.33 -20.36
CA ALA A 121 -12.04 -6.36 -19.95
C ALA A 121 -11.37 -7.72 -19.67
N GLU A 122 -10.28 -8.00 -20.38
CA GLU A 122 -9.47 -9.20 -20.34
C GLU A 122 -8.35 -9.17 -19.29
N ASP A 123 -8.14 -8.04 -18.60
CA ASP A 123 -7.09 -7.92 -17.60
C ASP A 123 -7.31 -8.89 -16.43
N ASP A 124 -6.25 -9.65 -16.10
CA ASP A 124 -6.22 -10.49 -14.91
C ASP A 124 -6.42 -9.65 -13.63
N HIS A 125 -7.04 -10.24 -12.61
CA HIS A 125 -7.35 -9.55 -11.36
C HIS A 125 -6.12 -8.87 -10.72
N LEU A 126 -4.92 -9.43 -10.86
CA LEU A 126 -3.68 -8.89 -10.30
C LEU A 126 -3.06 -7.81 -11.18
N THR A 127 -3.38 -7.76 -12.47
CA THR A 127 -2.82 -6.78 -13.43
C THR A 127 -3.74 -5.60 -13.74
N ARG A 128 -4.98 -5.61 -13.21
CA ARG A 128 -5.94 -4.51 -13.36
C ARG A 128 -5.39 -3.17 -12.88
N LEU A 129 -5.82 -2.11 -13.55
CA LEU A 129 -5.69 -0.73 -13.09
C LEU A 129 -6.86 -0.37 -12.15
N ALA A 130 -6.74 0.78 -11.47
CA ALA A 130 -7.62 1.19 -10.38
C ALA A 130 -9.11 1.29 -10.79
N ILE A 131 -9.40 1.69 -12.02
CA ILE A 131 -10.78 1.84 -12.51
C ILE A 131 -11.16 0.59 -13.29
N ARG A 132 -12.26 -0.05 -12.87
CA ARG A 132 -12.76 -1.26 -13.51
C ARG A 132 -13.37 -0.98 -14.90
N PRO A 133 -13.37 -1.99 -15.81
CA PRO A 133 -13.87 -1.81 -17.19
C PRO A 133 -15.38 -1.51 -17.25
N ASP A 134 -16.17 -2.09 -16.35
CA ASP A 134 -17.63 -1.89 -16.27
C ASP A 134 -17.98 -0.45 -15.86
N LEU A 135 -17.36 0.06 -14.80
CA LEU A 135 -17.56 1.46 -14.39
C LEU A 135 -17.11 2.42 -15.50
N ALA A 136 -15.94 2.19 -16.10
CA ALA A 136 -15.44 3.06 -17.16
C ALA A 136 -16.36 3.05 -18.41
N ARG A 137 -16.90 1.89 -18.78
CA ARG A 137 -17.86 1.76 -19.88
C ARG A 137 -19.13 2.56 -19.59
N GLU A 138 -19.66 2.44 -18.38
CA GLU A 138 -20.88 3.15 -17.99
C GLU A 138 -20.68 4.67 -17.97
N LEU A 139 -19.55 5.15 -17.44
CA LEU A 139 -19.21 6.56 -17.45
C LEU A 139 -19.05 7.12 -18.88
N ARG A 140 -18.48 6.34 -19.80
CA ARG A 140 -18.37 6.73 -21.23
C ARG A 140 -19.74 6.74 -21.92
N ARG A 141 -20.59 5.75 -21.66
CA ARG A 141 -21.95 5.67 -22.22
C ARG A 141 -22.80 6.89 -21.85
N GLN A 142 -22.57 7.43 -20.66
CA GLN A 142 -23.25 8.62 -20.15
C GLN A 142 -22.54 9.95 -20.52
N ASP A 143 -21.48 9.93 -21.33
CA ASP A 143 -20.64 11.08 -21.69
C ASP A 143 -20.06 11.84 -20.48
N ARG A 144 -19.51 11.09 -19.50
CA ARG A 144 -19.06 11.63 -18.20
C ARG A 144 -17.54 11.62 -18.09
N ALA A 145 -16.83 12.15 -19.07
CA ALA A 145 -15.37 12.28 -19.04
C ALA A 145 -14.88 13.03 -17.79
N GLU A 146 -15.63 14.05 -17.35
CA GLU A 146 -15.33 14.79 -16.12
C GLU A 146 -15.39 13.89 -14.86
N ALA A 147 -16.29 12.90 -14.83
CA ALA A 147 -16.37 11.99 -13.68
C ALA A 147 -15.12 11.09 -13.60
N LEU A 148 -14.57 10.66 -14.73
CA LEU A 148 -13.31 9.92 -14.77
C LEU A 148 -12.14 10.79 -14.26
N ARG A 149 -12.08 12.06 -14.69
CA ARG A 149 -11.07 13.00 -14.19
C ARG A 149 -11.17 13.16 -12.67
N ARG A 150 -12.38 13.41 -12.16
CA ARG A 150 -12.62 13.55 -10.71
C ARG A 150 -12.26 12.28 -9.93
N ILE A 151 -12.52 11.09 -10.48
CA ILE A 151 -12.07 9.83 -9.85
C ILE A 151 -10.55 9.78 -9.71
N LEU A 152 -9.81 10.21 -10.74
CA LEU A 152 -8.35 10.27 -10.69
C LEU A 152 -7.85 11.33 -9.70
N ASP A 153 -8.53 12.47 -9.58
CA ASP A 153 -8.22 13.48 -8.57
C ASP A 153 -8.37 12.91 -7.15
N LEU A 154 -9.47 12.18 -6.88
CA LEU A 154 -9.66 11.48 -5.59
C LEU A 154 -8.54 10.45 -5.32
N TYR A 155 -8.10 9.69 -6.33
CA TYR A 155 -6.97 8.76 -6.20
C TYR A 155 -5.68 9.49 -5.82
N ASN A 156 -5.42 10.64 -6.46
CA ASN A 156 -4.24 11.46 -6.19
C ASN A 156 -4.28 12.07 -4.78
N ASP A 157 -5.45 12.52 -4.31
CA ASP A 157 -5.60 13.07 -2.96
C ASP A 157 -5.28 12.03 -1.87
N ILE A 158 -5.75 10.78 -2.05
CA ILE A 158 -5.41 9.67 -1.15
C ILE A 158 -3.89 9.41 -1.21
N SER A 159 -3.31 9.35 -2.41
CA SER A 159 -1.87 9.14 -2.59
C SER A 159 -1.04 10.22 -1.89
N GLN A 160 -1.40 11.50 -2.05
CA GLN A 160 -0.70 12.62 -1.41
C GLN A 160 -0.84 12.58 0.12
N THR A 161 -2.01 12.20 0.63
CA THR A 161 -2.23 12.08 2.07
C THR A 161 -1.36 10.96 2.67
N TYR A 162 -1.29 9.82 1.97
CA TYR A 162 -0.47 8.67 2.32
C TYR A 162 1.04 9.03 2.29
N GLU A 163 1.52 9.65 1.21
CA GLU A 163 2.90 10.12 1.13
C GLU A 163 3.21 11.18 2.19
N GLY A 164 2.26 12.06 2.48
CA GLY A 164 2.36 13.06 3.52
C GLY A 164 2.55 12.44 4.91
N PHE A 165 1.89 11.31 5.19
CA PHE A 165 2.13 10.54 6.42
C PHE A 165 3.57 10.06 6.52
N HIS A 166 4.08 9.37 5.48
CA HIS A 166 5.47 8.89 5.48
C HIS A 166 6.49 10.03 5.53
N ARG A 167 6.21 11.15 4.86
CA ARG A 167 7.07 12.33 4.91
C ARG A 167 7.16 12.92 6.31
N ARG A 168 6.02 13.11 6.99
CA ARG A 168 5.99 13.59 8.38
C ARG A 168 6.72 12.64 9.31
N ARG A 169 6.49 11.33 9.17
CA ARG A 169 7.20 10.29 9.91
C ARG A 169 8.71 10.42 9.77
N LEU A 170 9.21 10.54 8.53
CA LEU A 170 10.65 10.66 8.26
C LEU A 170 11.27 11.98 8.72
N GLN A 171 10.47 13.04 8.88
CA GLN A 171 10.93 14.35 9.37
C GLN A 171 10.98 14.43 10.89
N ASP A 172 10.25 13.56 11.58
CA ASP A 172 10.27 13.46 13.01
C ASP A 172 11.61 12.85 13.47
N PRO A 173 12.43 13.55 14.27
CA PRO A 173 13.73 13.06 14.69
C PRO A 173 13.63 11.84 15.62
N ASP A 174 12.53 11.71 16.37
CA ASP A 174 12.32 10.62 17.32
C ASP A 174 11.76 9.37 16.63
N ILE A 175 11.05 9.53 15.51
CA ILE A 175 10.33 8.45 14.81
C ILE A 175 10.97 8.09 13.47
N GLY A 176 11.54 9.04 12.74
CA GLY A 176 11.96 8.89 11.34
C GLY A 176 13.10 7.91 11.12
N GLN A 177 13.86 7.59 12.16
CA GLN A 177 14.90 6.57 12.14
C GLN A 177 14.38 5.18 12.55
N ARG A 178 13.15 5.08 13.06
CA ARG A 178 12.60 3.82 13.55
C ARG A 178 12.14 2.93 12.39
N PRO A 179 12.31 1.61 12.54
CA PRO A 179 11.81 0.65 11.57
C PRO A 179 10.30 0.80 11.37
N LEU A 180 9.85 0.60 10.14
CA LEU A 180 8.44 0.68 9.79
C LEU A 180 7.92 -0.71 9.41
N VAL A 181 6.94 -1.20 10.15
CA VAL A 181 6.12 -2.35 9.76
C VAL A 181 4.77 -1.86 9.27
N SER A 182 4.47 -2.11 8.00
CA SER A 182 3.21 -1.75 7.34
C SER A 182 2.34 -2.99 7.23
N LEU A 183 1.14 -2.97 7.81
CA LEU A 183 0.19 -4.07 7.72
C LEU A 183 -1.07 -3.63 6.99
N ALA A 184 -1.29 -4.19 5.82
CA ALA A 184 -2.52 -4.01 5.05
C ALA A 184 -3.50 -5.10 5.42
N LEU A 185 -4.67 -4.71 5.93
CA LEU A 185 -5.69 -5.66 6.37
C LEU A 185 -6.81 -5.70 5.33
N HIS A 186 -7.11 -6.92 4.92
CA HIS A 186 -8.02 -7.24 3.82
C HIS A 186 -8.91 -8.41 4.22
N THR A 187 -9.99 -8.61 3.48
CA THR A 187 -10.78 -9.84 3.54
C THR A 187 -11.10 -10.36 2.16
N TYR A 188 -11.25 -11.69 2.04
CA TYR A 188 -11.55 -12.34 0.77
C TYR A 188 -12.66 -13.39 0.91
N ASP A 189 -13.24 -13.75 -0.21
CA ASP A 189 -14.27 -14.78 -0.32
C ASP A 189 -13.70 -16.20 -0.12
N GLU A 190 -14.54 -17.17 0.22
CA GLU A 190 -14.12 -18.53 0.57
C GLU A 190 -13.36 -19.22 -0.58
N TRP A 191 -13.82 -18.99 -1.80
CA TRP A 191 -13.29 -19.63 -3.00
C TRP A 191 -12.60 -18.61 -3.91
N ASN A 192 -11.54 -19.03 -4.59
CA ASN A 192 -10.95 -18.26 -5.67
C ASN A 192 -11.71 -18.50 -7.00
N PRO A 193 -11.45 -17.72 -8.07
CA PRO A 193 -12.11 -17.91 -9.37
C PRO A 193 -11.92 -19.30 -9.99
N SER A 194 -10.87 -20.05 -9.60
CA SER A 194 -10.64 -21.42 -10.07
C SER A 194 -11.37 -22.49 -9.24
N GLY A 195 -12.18 -22.10 -8.25
CA GLY A 195 -12.91 -23.01 -7.38
C GLY A 195 -12.05 -23.70 -6.32
N THR A 196 -10.84 -23.20 -6.06
CA THR A 196 -9.97 -23.66 -4.97
C THR A 196 -10.31 -22.91 -3.68
N ARG A 197 -10.47 -23.67 -2.59
CA ARG A 197 -10.75 -23.10 -1.28
C ARG A 197 -9.55 -22.31 -0.78
N ARG A 198 -9.78 -21.09 -0.32
CA ARG A 198 -8.76 -20.24 0.28
C ARG A 198 -8.50 -20.64 1.74
N PRO A 199 -7.27 -20.45 2.26
CA PRO A 199 -6.98 -20.64 3.68
C PRO A 199 -7.80 -19.65 4.53
N ALA A 200 -7.87 -19.85 5.85
CA ALA A 200 -8.60 -18.92 6.72
C ALA A 200 -7.92 -17.53 6.75
N VAL A 201 -6.58 -17.53 6.72
CA VAL A 201 -5.75 -16.33 6.62
C VAL A 201 -4.72 -16.52 5.52
N SER A 202 -4.41 -15.47 4.78
CA SER A 202 -3.26 -15.44 3.88
C SER A 202 -2.32 -14.29 4.19
N LEU A 203 -1.03 -14.59 4.16
CA LEU A 203 0.07 -13.64 4.38
C LEU A 203 0.72 -13.35 3.03
N ILE A 204 0.50 -12.16 2.48
CA ILE A 204 0.90 -11.78 1.13
C ILE A 204 2.00 -10.73 1.19
N PHE A 205 3.18 -11.07 0.69
CA PHE A 205 4.39 -10.23 0.74
C PHE A 205 5.32 -10.42 -0.44
N ARG A 206 4.91 -11.18 -1.46
CA ARG A 206 5.67 -11.37 -2.70
C ARG A 206 4.90 -10.79 -3.89
N PRO A 207 5.52 -9.98 -4.75
CA PRO A 207 4.87 -9.47 -5.96
C PRO A 207 4.62 -10.55 -7.01
N THR A 208 3.60 -10.33 -7.83
CA THR A 208 3.12 -11.28 -8.84
C THR A 208 4.18 -11.61 -9.89
N SER A 209 4.74 -10.59 -10.53
CA SER A 209 5.85 -10.73 -11.49
C SER A 209 7.03 -11.50 -10.92
N TYR A 210 7.36 -11.27 -9.65
CA TYR A 210 8.44 -11.97 -8.97
C TYR A 210 8.16 -13.45 -8.76
N GLN A 211 6.92 -13.79 -8.42
CA GLN A 211 6.49 -15.19 -8.30
C GLN A 211 6.51 -15.91 -9.66
N GLU A 212 6.16 -15.22 -10.74
CA GLU A 212 6.08 -15.80 -12.09
C GLU A 212 7.43 -15.88 -12.80
N GLN A 213 8.27 -14.85 -12.64
CA GLN A 213 9.43 -14.62 -13.51
C GLN A 213 10.75 -14.45 -12.73
N ALA A 214 10.70 -14.48 -11.39
CA ALA A 214 11.84 -14.17 -10.52
C ALA A 214 12.48 -12.79 -10.80
N LYS A 215 11.66 -11.85 -11.28
CA LYS A 215 12.01 -10.44 -11.52
C LYS A 215 10.76 -9.57 -11.63
N LEU A 216 10.90 -8.27 -11.43
CA LEU A 216 9.90 -7.27 -11.79
C LEU A 216 9.70 -7.22 -13.30
N ARG A 217 8.44 -7.04 -13.72
CA ARG A 217 8.13 -6.75 -15.13
C ARG A 217 8.71 -5.39 -15.51
N HIS A 218 9.28 -5.33 -16.71
CA HIS A 218 9.83 -4.09 -17.26
C HIS A 218 8.78 -3.00 -17.34
N GLY A 219 9.17 -1.76 -17.01
CA GLY A 219 8.30 -0.61 -17.17
C GLY A 219 7.15 -0.55 -16.16
N LEU A 220 7.28 -1.16 -14.97
CA LEU A 220 6.39 -0.96 -13.81
C LEU A 220 6.92 0.08 -12.81
N PHE A 221 8.21 0.03 -12.52
CA PHE A 221 8.95 1.01 -11.71
C PHE A 221 10.24 1.40 -12.41
N ASP A 222 10.89 2.48 -11.94
CA ASP A 222 12.14 2.98 -12.54
C ASP A 222 13.21 1.89 -12.54
N PRO A 223 13.96 1.69 -13.64
CA PRO A 223 15.04 0.70 -13.68
C PRO A 223 16.15 0.93 -12.63
N LEU A 224 16.22 2.13 -12.02
CA LEU A 224 17.08 2.37 -10.86
C LEU A 224 16.61 1.65 -9.59
N TYR A 225 15.33 1.27 -9.51
CA TYR A 225 14.84 0.43 -8.41
C TYR A 225 15.38 -0.99 -8.60
N PRO A 226 16.24 -1.47 -7.69
CA PRO A 226 16.89 -2.77 -7.85
C PRO A 226 15.88 -3.89 -7.77
N ASP A 227 15.98 -4.81 -8.72
CA ASP A 227 15.08 -5.94 -8.81
C ASP A 227 15.07 -6.70 -7.49
N GLU A 228 16.24 -7.01 -6.91
CA GLU A 228 16.36 -7.85 -5.72
C GLU A 228 15.67 -7.29 -4.46
N LEU A 229 15.30 -6.01 -4.44
CA LEU A 229 14.51 -5.43 -3.37
C LEU A 229 13.03 -5.82 -3.50
N ALA A 230 12.53 -6.07 -4.71
CA ALA A 230 11.14 -6.46 -4.94
C ALA A 230 10.85 -7.95 -4.73
N GLU A 231 11.85 -8.78 -4.43
CA GLU A 231 11.63 -10.22 -4.18
C GLU A 231 10.57 -10.46 -3.08
N PHE A 232 10.60 -9.60 -2.05
CA PHE A 232 9.65 -9.58 -0.94
C PHE A 232 9.45 -8.15 -0.44
N THR A 233 8.22 -7.81 -0.06
CA THR A 233 7.86 -6.52 0.55
C THR A 233 7.99 -6.52 2.07
N ALA A 234 7.93 -7.71 2.69
CA ALA A 234 8.08 -7.91 4.13
C ALA A 234 9.38 -8.62 4.48
N ASP A 235 9.86 -8.39 5.70
CA ASP A 235 10.80 -9.28 6.35
C ASP A 235 10.17 -10.68 6.49
N ARG A 236 10.88 -11.72 6.03
CA ARG A 236 10.42 -13.11 6.10
C ARG A 236 10.24 -13.57 7.54
N ASN A 237 11.04 -13.06 8.48
CA ASN A 237 10.88 -13.40 9.89
C ASN A 237 9.50 -12.95 10.40
N LEU A 238 9.04 -11.75 10.02
CA LEU A 238 7.70 -11.28 10.38
C LEU A 238 6.61 -12.22 9.85
N ALA A 239 6.66 -12.58 8.56
CA ALA A 239 5.67 -13.48 7.96
C ALA A 239 5.69 -14.88 8.61
N HIS A 240 6.87 -15.42 8.91
CA HIS A 240 7.01 -16.70 9.59
C HIS A 240 6.50 -16.65 11.04
N ARG A 241 6.79 -15.59 11.80
CA ARG A 241 6.25 -15.39 13.15
C ARG A 241 4.73 -15.39 13.15
N MET A 242 4.13 -14.66 12.21
CA MET A 242 2.68 -14.62 12.07
C MET A 242 2.10 -16.01 11.76
N ALA A 243 2.66 -16.72 10.77
CA ALA A 243 2.18 -18.06 10.43
C ALA A 243 2.29 -19.05 11.60
N LEU A 244 3.39 -18.99 12.36
CA LEU A 244 3.56 -19.83 13.56
C LEU A 244 2.54 -19.49 14.65
N ALA A 245 2.31 -18.21 14.93
CA ALA A 245 1.33 -17.78 15.93
C ALA A 245 -0.11 -18.19 15.54
N LEU A 246 -0.47 -18.03 14.27
CA LEU A 246 -1.75 -18.49 13.72
C LEU A 246 -1.88 -20.02 13.86
N GLY A 247 -0.83 -20.76 13.52
CA GLY A 247 -0.80 -22.23 13.64
C GLY A 247 -0.96 -22.73 15.08
N ARG A 248 -0.36 -22.04 16.07
CA ARG A 248 -0.53 -22.35 17.51
C ARG A 248 -1.99 -22.21 17.97
N ARG A 249 -2.78 -21.38 17.29
CA ARG A 249 -4.22 -21.21 17.52
C ARG A 249 -5.09 -22.01 16.55
N TYR A 250 -4.50 -22.95 15.80
CA TYR A 250 -5.20 -23.77 14.81
C TYR A 250 -5.93 -22.95 13.73
N ILE A 251 -5.40 -21.77 13.37
CA ILE A 251 -5.91 -20.94 12.29
C ILE A 251 -5.13 -21.30 11.01
N PRO A 252 -5.76 -21.90 9.98
CA PRO A 252 -5.07 -22.25 8.74
C PRO A 252 -4.57 -21.00 8.02
N ALA A 253 -3.25 -20.92 7.83
CA ALA A 253 -2.59 -19.80 7.16
C ALA A 253 -1.90 -20.26 5.86
N GLY A 254 -2.07 -19.50 4.79
CA GLY A 254 -1.27 -19.59 3.57
C GLY A 254 -0.25 -18.45 3.47
N MET A 255 0.78 -18.61 2.66
CA MET A 255 1.71 -17.54 2.30
C MET A 255 1.67 -17.34 0.80
N ASN A 256 1.38 -16.12 0.34
CA ASN A 256 1.26 -15.77 -1.08
C ASN A 256 0.30 -16.71 -1.84
N PHE A 257 -0.81 -17.09 -1.19
CA PHE A 257 -1.80 -18.02 -1.73
C PHE A 257 -3.23 -17.61 -1.31
N PRO A 258 -4.22 -17.55 -2.21
CA PRO A 258 -4.19 -18.08 -3.58
C PRO A 258 -3.58 -17.12 -4.61
N TYR A 259 -3.22 -15.90 -4.21
CA TYR A 259 -2.54 -14.95 -5.08
C TYR A 259 -1.42 -14.23 -4.35
N THR A 260 -0.67 -13.44 -5.12
CA THR A 260 0.48 -12.63 -4.73
C THR A 260 0.11 -11.15 -4.67
N LEU A 261 1.04 -10.31 -4.23
CA LEU A 261 0.85 -8.86 -4.26
C LEU A 261 0.78 -8.35 -5.71
N PRO A 262 -0.25 -7.58 -6.07
CA PRO A 262 -0.26 -6.75 -7.26
C PRO A 262 0.91 -5.77 -7.24
N GLU A 263 1.54 -5.48 -8.37
CA GLU A 263 2.68 -4.55 -8.38
C GLU A 263 2.28 -3.11 -8.09
N GLY A 264 1.03 -2.75 -8.38
CA GLY A 264 0.46 -1.44 -8.03
C GLY A 264 0.02 -1.30 -6.57
N SER A 265 0.23 -2.34 -5.74
CA SER A 265 -0.19 -2.33 -4.35
C SER A 265 0.59 -1.29 -3.53
N LEU A 266 0.03 -0.89 -2.39
CA LEU A 266 0.68 0.09 -1.51
C LEU A 266 1.98 -0.45 -0.93
N GLU A 267 2.02 -1.73 -0.59
CA GLU A 267 3.20 -2.40 -0.05
C GLU A 267 4.39 -2.23 -1.00
N MET A 268 4.14 -2.44 -2.30
CA MET A 268 5.14 -2.25 -3.36
C MET A 268 5.48 -0.79 -3.60
N ARG A 269 4.47 0.07 -3.82
CA ARG A 269 4.70 1.49 -4.10
C ARG A 269 5.47 2.19 -2.97
N THR A 270 5.15 1.88 -1.72
CA THR A 270 5.83 2.43 -0.54
C THR A 270 7.28 1.98 -0.43
N GLN A 271 7.56 0.72 -0.76
CA GLN A 271 8.92 0.22 -0.74
C GLN A 271 9.79 0.90 -1.81
N VAL A 272 9.26 1.08 -3.02
CA VAL A 272 9.93 1.81 -4.10
C VAL A 272 10.16 3.28 -3.72
N TRP A 273 9.14 3.92 -3.16
CA TRP A 273 9.22 5.32 -2.73
C TRP A 273 10.27 5.52 -1.62
N LEU A 274 10.27 4.66 -0.60
CA LEU A 274 11.24 4.72 0.50
C LEU A 274 12.67 4.42 0.04
N PHE A 275 12.85 3.52 -0.94
CA PHE A 275 14.17 3.31 -1.55
C PHE A 275 14.69 4.58 -2.21
N PHE A 276 13.88 5.24 -3.05
CA PHE A 276 14.35 6.48 -3.71
C PHE A 276 14.59 7.61 -2.70
N ARG A 277 13.84 7.64 -1.59
CA ARG A 277 14.09 8.61 -0.50
C ARG A 277 15.43 8.34 0.16
N TYR A 278 15.73 7.07 0.44
CA TYR A 278 17.01 6.63 0.96
C TYR A 278 18.15 6.96 0.00
N LEU A 279 17.97 6.67 -1.30
CA LEU A 279 18.94 7.00 -2.34
C LEU A 279 19.19 8.51 -2.40
N ARG A 280 18.13 9.35 -2.44
CA ARG A 280 18.26 10.81 -2.45
C ARG A 280 19.00 11.33 -1.22
N HIS A 281 18.80 10.74 -0.05
CA HIS A 281 19.50 11.13 1.18
C HIS A 281 21.00 10.88 1.11
N HIS A 282 21.42 9.79 0.45
CA HIS A 282 22.83 9.43 0.30
C HIS A 282 23.51 10.01 -0.94
N TYR A 283 22.72 10.40 -1.94
CA TYR A 283 23.22 10.90 -3.22
C TYR A 283 24.04 12.18 -3.06
N GLN A 284 25.23 12.16 -3.66
CA GLN A 284 26.12 13.31 -3.78
C GLN A 284 26.25 13.65 -5.26
N PRO A 285 25.75 14.81 -5.71
CA PRO A 285 25.82 15.20 -7.12
C PRO A 285 27.25 15.15 -7.64
N GLY A 286 27.46 14.51 -8.80
CA GLY A 286 28.69 14.62 -9.56
C GLY A 286 28.70 15.88 -10.43
N PRO A 287 29.83 16.18 -11.10
CA PRO A 287 29.98 17.41 -11.88
C PRO A 287 28.90 17.62 -12.96
N ARG A 288 28.44 16.53 -13.60
CA ARG A 288 27.38 16.60 -14.62
C ARG A 288 26.03 17.00 -14.02
N ALA A 289 25.69 16.48 -12.85
CA ALA A 289 24.46 16.83 -12.16
C ALA A 289 24.50 18.25 -11.57
N GLU A 290 25.68 18.72 -11.15
CA GLU A 290 25.91 20.11 -10.73
C GLU A 290 25.72 21.08 -11.90
N GLU A 291 26.31 20.79 -13.07
CA GLU A 291 26.16 21.60 -14.28
C GLU A 291 24.71 21.67 -14.78
N ALA A 292 23.98 20.56 -14.69
CA ALA A 292 22.56 20.50 -15.04
C ALA A 292 21.67 21.37 -14.14
N GLY A 293 22.12 21.65 -12.90
CA GLY A 293 21.45 22.52 -11.94
C GLY A 293 20.37 21.85 -11.10
N GLU A 294 19.99 22.50 -10.00
CA GLU A 294 19.04 21.99 -9.01
C GLU A 294 17.65 21.68 -9.59
N ALA A 295 17.17 22.50 -10.53
CA ALA A 295 15.86 22.28 -11.16
C ALA A 295 15.81 20.95 -11.92
N ALA A 296 16.91 20.57 -12.60
CA ALA A 296 17.00 19.28 -13.29
C ALA A 296 17.07 18.13 -12.28
N GLN A 297 17.78 18.32 -11.16
CA GLN A 297 17.80 17.35 -10.08
C GLN A 297 16.41 17.11 -9.49
N GLU A 298 15.66 18.17 -9.19
CA GLU A 298 14.31 18.04 -8.66
C GLU A 298 13.35 17.39 -9.65
N ALA A 299 13.49 17.66 -10.96
CA ALA A 299 12.68 17.00 -11.98
C ALA A 299 12.89 15.47 -12.00
N VAL A 300 14.15 15.01 -11.91
CA VAL A 300 14.45 13.58 -11.83
C VAL A 300 13.94 12.97 -10.52
N TRP A 301 14.13 13.62 -9.38
CA TRP A 301 13.60 13.11 -8.12
C TRP A 301 12.07 13.06 -8.08
N LYS A 302 11.39 14.07 -8.64
CA LYS A 302 9.92 14.07 -8.80
C LYS A 302 9.46 12.89 -9.65
N MET A 303 10.19 12.55 -10.71
CA MET A 303 9.93 11.35 -11.51
C MET A 303 10.15 10.06 -10.72
N LEU A 304 11.29 9.91 -10.03
CA LEU A 304 11.60 8.72 -9.24
C LEU A 304 10.62 8.51 -8.07
N PHE A 305 10.11 9.59 -7.48
CA PHE A 305 9.08 9.53 -6.43
C PHE A 305 7.67 9.27 -6.96
N ASN A 306 7.42 9.39 -8.27
CA ASN A 306 6.10 9.16 -8.87
C ASN A 306 5.79 7.65 -9.00
N THR A 307 5.78 6.95 -7.87
CA THR A 307 5.52 5.50 -7.79
C THR A 307 4.08 5.13 -8.13
N ASN A 308 3.16 6.09 -8.16
CA ASN A 308 1.78 5.89 -8.59
C ASN A 308 1.54 6.30 -10.04
N ARG A 309 2.54 6.76 -10.81
CA ARG A 309 2.39 7.12 -12.24
C ARG A 309 1.39 8.26 -12.52
N GLY A 310 1.02 9.04 -11.51
CA GLY A 310 -0.07 10.02 -11.59
C GLY A 310 0.29 11.35 -12.28
N HIS A 311 1.58 11.70 -12.36
CA HIS A 311 2.02 13.00 -12.88
C HIS A 311 2.41 12.98 -14.37
N MET A 312 1.68 13.71 -15.22
CA MET A 312 1.92 13.80 -16.67
C MET A 312 3.36 14.19 -17.02
N GLU A 313 3.95 15.19 -16.37
CA GLU A 313 5.31 15.63 -16.68
C GLU A 313 6.35 14.54 -16.45
N THR A 314 6.20 13.81 -15.35
CA THR A 314 7.11 12.71 -15.03
C THR A 314 6.97 11.59 -16.05
N GLN A 315 5.78 11.39 -16.64
CA GLN A 315 5.59 10.45 -17.75
C GLN A 315 6.27 10.91 -19.05
N VAL A 316 6.33 12.22 -19.30
CA VAL A 316 7.08 12.77 -20.44
C VAL A 316 8.57 12.52 -20.24
N LEU A 317 9.12 12.85 -19.07
CA LEU A 317 10.53 12.60 -18.76
C LEU A 317 10.85 11.10 -18.81
N TRP A 318 10.00 10.27 -18.22
CA TRP A 318 10.10 8.82 -18.28
C TRP A 318 10.14 8.29 -19.71
N SER A 319 9.20 8.72 -20.55
CA SER A 319 9.12 8.32 -21.96
C SER A 319 10.38 8.69 -22.74
N TYR A 320 11.00 9.82 -22.40
CA TYR A 320 12.25 10.26 -23.02
C TYR A 320 13.44 9.40 -22.57
N LEU A 321 13.56 9.13 -21.27
CA LEU A 321 14.67 8.36 -20.69
C LEU A 321 14.61 6.86 -21.03
N HIS A 322 13.41 6.27 -21.04
CA HIS A 322 13.23 4.81 -21.04
C HIS A 322 12.59 4.25 -22.29
N GLU A 323 11.79 5.07 -23.00
CA GLU A 323 11.12 4.66 -24.25
C GLU A 323 11.75 5.32 -25.48
N PHE A 324 12.80 6.13 -25.29
CA PHE A 324 13.54 6.85 -26.34
C PHE A 324 12.61 7.66 -27.26
N LYS A 325 11.48 8.16 -26.73
CA LYS A 325 10.56 9.00 -27.49
C LYS A 325 11.21 10.35 -27.78
N ARG A 326 11.10 10.79 -29.04
CA ARG A 326 11.57 12.12 -29.44
C ARG A 326 10.70 13.19 -28.80
N ILE A 327 11.35 14.14 -28.15
CA ILE A 327 10.69 15.33 -27.61
C ILE A 327 10.77 16.46 -28.66
N PRO A 328 9.69 17.24 -28.87
CA PRO A 328 9.71 18.39 -29.77
C PRO A 328 10.84 19.38 -29.45
N GLU A 329 11.37 20.01 -30.49
CA GLU A 329 12.39 21.05 -30.33
C GLU A 329 11.84 22.22 -29.50
N GLY A 330 12.63 22.70 -28.53
CA GLY A 330 12.23 23.77 -27.62
C GLY A 330 11.31 23.37 -26.47
N PHE A 331 10.92 22.09 -26.35
CA PHE A 331 10.14 21.63 -25.21
C PHE A 331 10.93 21.71 -23.90
N THR A 332 10.27 22.18 -22.86
CA THR A 332 10.77 22.19 -21.48
C THR A 332 9.70 21.60 -20.56
N LEU A 333 10.14 20.99 -19.46
CA LEU A 333 9.27 20.64 -18.33
C LEU A 333 8.69 21.94 -17.70
N GLU A 334 7.67 21.86 -16.84
CA GLU A 334 7.01 23.02 -16.21
C GLU A 334 7.99 23.92 -15.45
N ASN A 335 9.09 23.34 -14.93
CA ASN A 335 10.14 24.07 -14.25
C ASN A 335 11.21 24.67 -15.19
N GLY A 336 10.96 24.67 -16.51
CA GLY A 336 11.87 25.22 -17.53
C GLY A 336 13.07 24.33 -17.88
N VAL A 337 13.15 23.12 -17.31
CA VAL A 337 14.26 22.19 -17.55
C VAL A 337 14.11 21.51 -18.90
N ARG A 338 15.20 21.45 -19.67
CA ARG A 338 15.25 20.60 -20.87
C ARG A 338 15.44 19.14 -20.47
N PRO A 339 14.72 18.19 -21.08
CA PRO A 339 14.85 16.75 -20.79
C PRO A 339 16.29 16.22 -20.85
N SER A 340 17.14 16.75 -21.73
CA SER A 340 18.57 16.40 -21.80
C SER A 340 19.38 16.80 -20.55
N GLN A 341 18.97 17.86 -19.83
CA GLN A 341 19.59 18.22 -18.55
C GLN A 341 19.18 17.23 -17.45
N ALA A 342 17.90 16.82 -17.43
CA ALA A 342 17.42 15.79 -16.53
C ALA A 342 18.06 14.43 -16.82
N GLU A 343 18.33 14.10 -18.09
CA GLU A 343 19.09 12.91 -18.47
C GLU A 343 20.51 12.90 -17.90
N ALA A 344 21.22 14.03 -17.95
CA ALA A 344 22.56 14.13 -17.36
C ALA A 344 22.54 13.82 -15.86
N VAL A 345 21.53 14.31 -15.13
CA VAL A 345 21.34 13.97 -13.71
C VAL A 345 21.00 12.50 -13.52
N TYR A 346 20.07 11.96 -14.31
CA TYR A 346 19.65 10.56 -14.20
C TYR A 346 20.84 9.60 -14.43
N GLN A 347 21.67 9.89 -15.44
CA GLN A 347 22.93 9.16 -15.68
C GLN A 347 23.91 9.31 -14.51
N ASP A 348 24.01 10.48 -13.88
CA ASP A 348 24.86 10.68 -12.70
C ASP A 348 24.40 9.86 -11.49
N ILE A 349 23.08 9.71 -11.29
CA ILE A 349 22.51 8.80 -10.28
C ILE A 349 22.82 7.34 -10.60
N GLN A 350 22.74 6.92 -11.87
CA GLN A 350 23.16 5.58 -12.29
C GLN A 350 24.64 5.34 -11.97
N LEU A 351 25.52 6.29 -12.30
CA LEU A 351 26.94 6.23 -11.98
C LEU A 351 27.19 6.24 -10.47
N PHE A 352 26.38 6.97 -9.70
CA PHE A 352 26.45 6.96 -8.25
C PHE A 352 26.21 5.57 -7.68
N LEU A 353 25.11 4.92 -8.07
CA LEU A 353 24.77 3.58 -7.60
C LEU A 353 25.79 2.53 -8.04
N ARG A 354 26.24 2.60 -9.30
CA ARG A 354 27.15 1.59 -9.87
C ARG A 354 28.58 1.72 -9.38
N ASP A 355 29.12 2.95 -9.38
CA ASP A 355 30.57 3.17 -9.26
C ASP A 355 30.95 3.83 -7.94
N ARG A 356 30.15 4.77 -7.42
CA ARG A 356 30.50 5.56 -6.23
C ARG A 356 30.00 4.94 -4.92
N ARG A 357 28.86 4.25 -4.96
CA ARG A 357 28.21 3.61 -3.81
C ARG A 357 27.61 2.23 -4.18
N PRO A 358 28.44 1.28 -4.68
CA PRO A 358 27.97 -0.07 -5.01
C PRO A 358 27.42 -0.84 -3.80
N ASP A 359 27.76 -0.40 -2.58
CA ASP A 359 27.27 -0.95 -1.31
C ASP A 359 25.85 -0.49 -0.95
N LEU A 360 25.32 0.57 -1.57
CA LEU A 360 24.07 1.21 -1.12
C LEU A 360 22.86 0.27 -1.19
N ILE A 361 22.73 -0.51 -2.26
CA ILE A 361 21.62 -1.45 -2.44
C ILE A 361 21.73 -2.62 -1.45
N PRO A 362 22.87 -3.32 -1.32
CA PRO A 362 23.08 -4.31 -0.26
C PRO A 362 22.77 -3.76 1.14
N ASN A 363 23.28 -2.57 1.49
CA ASN A 363 23.04 -1.96 2.79
C ASN A 363 21.54 -1.70 3.01
N TYR A 364 20.86 -1.14 2.00
CA TYR A 364 19.43 -0.89 2.08
C TYR A 364 18.58 -2.17 2.14
N ARG A 365 19.02 -3.25 1.50
CA ARG A 365 18.29 -4.53 1.53
C ARG A 365 18.13 -5.04 2.96
N TYR A 366 19.16 -4.86 3.78
CA TYR A 366 19.25 -5.37 5.14
C TYR A 366 18.98 -4.34 6.22
N THR A 367 18.97 -3.05 5.88
CA THR A 367 18.73 -1.99 6.86
C THR A 367 17.35 -2.08 7.48
N THR A 368 17.24 -1.70 8.74
CA THR A 368 15.94 -1.58 9.41
C THR A 368 15.14 -0.36 9.00
N HIS A 369 15.73 0.58 8.24
CA HIS A 369 14.99 1.64 7.54
C HIS A 369 14.18 1.15 6.33
N ARG A 370 14.44 -0.07 5.83
CA ARG A 370 13.60 -0.67 4.80
C ARG A 370 12.27 -1.08 5.44
N PRO A 371 11.13 -0.65 4.89
CA PRO A 371 9.84 -1.04 5.44
C PRO A 371 9.65 -2.56 5.34
N SER A 372 9.00 -3.14 6.34
CA SER A 372 8.45 -4.49 6.27
C SER A 372 6.94 -4.39 6.01
N SER A 373 6.54 -4.50 4.75
CA SER A 373 5.16 -4.34 4.30
C SER A 373 4.50 -5.68 4.01
N LEU A 374 3.48 -6.04 4.76
CA LEU A 374 2.77 -7.31 4.67
C LEU A 374 1.27 -7.06 4.52
N ALA A 375 0.64 -7.70 3.53
CA ALA A 375 -0.80 -7.76 3.45
C ALA A 375 -1.30 -9.05 4.14
N ILE A 376 -2.35 -8.91 4.94
CA ILE A 376 -3.02 -9.99 5.65
C ILE A 376 -4.45 -10.01 5.17
N GLU A 377 -4.85 -11.15 4.61
CA GLU A 377 -6.18 -11.32 4.07
C GLU A 377 -6.93 -12.40 4.86
N VAL A 378 -8.13 -12.08 5.33
CA VAL A 378 -8.94 -12.97 6.17
C VAL A 378 -10.17 -13.43 5.41
N ARG A 379 -10.47 -14.73 5.46
CA ARG A 379 -11.63 -15.29 4.78
C ARG A 379 -12.94 -14.82 5.44
N LYS A 380 -13.87 -14.28 4.64
CA LYS A 380 -15.12 -13.69 5.13
C LYS A 380 -16.03 -14.70 5.83
N ASP A 381 -16.20 -15.93 5.32
CA ASP A 381 -16.95 -17.02 5.98
C ASP A 381 -16.29 -17.55 7.25
N TRP A 382 -15.00 -17.30 7.43
CA TRP A 382 -14.32 -17.63 8.67
C TRP A 382 -14.62 -16.57 9.74
N LEU A 383 -14.66 -15.29 9.34
CA LEU A 383 -14.91 -14.14 10.22
C LEU A 383 -16.40 -13.94 10.54
N PHE A 384 -17.31 -14.28 9.63
CA PHE A 384 -18.75 -14.05 9.77
C PHE A 384 -19.54 -15.35 9.71
N GLU A 385 -20.61 -15.43 10.51
CA GLU A 385 -21.58 -16.52 10.46
C GLU A 385 -22.49 -16.40 9.24
N GLY A 386 -22.65 -17.50 8.51
CA GLY A 386 -23.56 -17.56 7.35
C GLY A 386 -23.12 -16.72 6.16
N PHE A 387 -21.84 -16.32 6.09
CA PHE A 387 -21.32 -15.66 4.90
C PHE A 387 -21.14 -16.69 3.78
N HIS A 388 -21.75 -16.41 2.64
CA HIS A 388 -21.58 -17.16 1.40
C HIS A 388 -21.06 -16.24 0.31
N ASP A 389 -20.21 -16.77 -0.57
CA ASP A 389 -19.58 -16.00 -1.62
C ASP A 389 -20.61 -15.30 -2.52
N GLY A 390 -20.43 -14.00 -2.69
CA GLY A 390 -21.29 -13.15 -3.53
C GLY A 390 -22.66 -12.79 -2.92
N GLU A 391 -22.99 -13.22 -1.71
CA GLU A 391 -24.26 -12.87 -1.06
C GLU A 391 -24.28 -11.45 -0.46
N GLU A 392 -25.48 -10.90 -0.26
CA GLU A 392 -25.64 -9.64 0.45
C GLU A 392 -25.23 -9.81 1.92
N PHE A 393 -24.38 -8.91 2.41
CA PHE A 393 -24.00 -8.82 3.82
C PHE A 393 -25.18 -8.30 4.67
N LYS A 394 -26.27 -9.07 4.77
CA LYS A 394 -27.46 -8.73 5.55
C LYS A 394 -27.67 -9.78 6.64
N GLY A 395 -27.58 -9.35 7.89
CA GLY A 395 -27.85 -10.19 9.06
C GLY A 395 -26.76 -11.20 9.42
N GLN A 396 -25.55 -11.07 8.87
CA GLN A 396 -24.43 -11.97 9.16
C GLN A 396 -23.68 -11.53 10.42
N SER A 397 -23.76 -12.31 11.49
CA SER A 397 -23.10 -12.00 12.76
C SER A 397 -21.58 -12.18 12.67
N LEU A 398 -20.83 -11.23 13.24
CA LEU A 398 -19.38 -11.37 13.43
C LEU A 398 -19.08 -12.47 14.44
N ARG A 399 -18.15 -13.37 14.10
CA ARG A 399 -17.63 -14.38 15.02
C ARG A 399 -16.55 -13.76 15.91
N GLU A 400 -16.99 -13.16 17.01
CA GLU A 400 -16.12 -12.44 17.94
C GLU A 400 -14.98 -13.31 18.50
N ASP A 401 -15.24 -14.60 18.75
CA ASP A 401 -14.24 -15.57 19.17
C ASP A 401 -13.12 -15.73 18.13
N ARG A 402 -13.49 -15.83 16.85
CA ARG A 402 -12.54 -15.95 15.74
C ARG A 402 -11.75 -14.67 15.52
N LEU A 403 -12.43 -13.52 15.56
CA LEU A 403 -11.78 -12.22 15.47
C LEU A 403 -10.74 -12.05 16.60
N GLN A 404 -11.12 -12.39 17.82
CA GLN A 404 -10.26 -12.33 19.00
C GLN A 404 -9.04 -13.25 18.85
N ASP A 405 -9.24 -14.50 18.48
CA ASP A 405 -8.15 -15.46 18.29
C ASP A 405 -7.17 -15.04 17.19
N LEU A 406 -7.70 -14.57 16.06
CA LEU A 406 -6.90 -14.04 14.95
C LEU A 406 -6.02 -12.89 15.43
N THR A 407 -6.66 -11.87 16.01
CA THR A 407 -5.96 -10.62 16.34
C THR A 407 -5.03 -10.79 17.54
N ASP A 408 -5.31 -11.72 18.46
CA ASP A 408 -4.35 -12.12 19.50
C ASP A 408 -3.10 -12.78 18.89
N ALA A 409 -3.27 -13.72 17.95
CA ALA A 409 -2.12 -14.36 17.30
C ALA A 409 -1.27 -13.36 16.52
N LEU A 410 -1.92 -12.44 15.78
CA LEU A 410 -1.22 -11.39 15.05
C LEU A 410 -0.49 -10.43 15.99
N ALA A 411 -1.12 -10.00 17.09
CA ALA A 411 -0.51 -9.11 18.07
C ALA A 411 0.68 -9.77 18.78
N GLU A 412 0.56 -11.04 19.17
CA GLU A 412 1.65 -11.83 19.75
C GLU A 412 2.85 -11.92 18.80
N ALA A 413 2.60 -12.27 17.53
CA ALA A 413 3.66 -12.36 16.52
C ALA A 413 4.35 -11.02 16.27
N LEU A 414 3.58 -9.93 16.19
CA LEU A 414 4.12 -8.59 15.98
C LEU A 414 4.97 -8.11 17.15
N ARG A 415 4.50 -8.28 18.38
CA ARG A 415 5.27 -7.94 19.58
C ARG A 415 6.56 -8.73 19.61
N HIS A 416 6.49 -10.06 19.40
CA HIS A 416 7.70 -10.89 19.34
C HIS A 416 8.69 -10.41 18.28
N TYR A 417 8.21 -10.11 17.07
CA TYR A 417 9.07 -9.62 15.99
C TYR A 417 9.73 -8.29 16.34
N LEU A 418 8.97 -7.33 16.86
CA LEU A 418 9.45 -5.98 17.19
C LEU A 418 10.37 -5.96 18.41
N ASP A 419 10.12 -6.81 19.40
CA ASP A 419 10.84 -6.82 20.68
C ASP A 419 12.09 -7.72 20.63
N GLN A 420 12.14 -8.71 19.73
CA GLN A 420 13.23 -9.69 19.68
C GLN A 420 13.90 -9.76 18.31
N ASP A 421 13.14 -10.12 17.26
CA ASP A 421 13.75 -10.41 15.94
C ASP A 421 14.38 -9.16 15.30
N LEU A 422 13.72 -8.01 15.45
CA LEU A 422 14.15 -6.75 14.86
C LEU A 422 15.38 -6.17 15.58
N PRO A 423 15.46 -6.10 16.92
CA PRO A 423 16.69 -5.77 17.63
C PRO A 423 17.86 -6.71 17.33
N GLU A 424 17.62 -8.02 17.22
CA GLU A 424 18.67 -8.97 16.83
C GLU A 424 19.22 -8.67 15.42
N ARG A 425 18.33 -8.30 14.49
CA ARG A 425 18.70 -7.87 13.14
C ARG A 425 19.47 -6.55 13.14
N GLU A 426 19.09 -5.56 13.95
CA GLU A 426 19.84 -4.31 14.11
C GLU A 426 21.27 -4.58 14.59
N GLN A 427 21.43 -5.43 15.60
CA GLN A 427 22.75 -5.84 16.08
C GLN A 427 23.56 -6.62 15.03
N GLN A 428 22.89 -7.36 14.14
CA GLN A 428 23.53 -8.04 13.03
C GLN A 428 23.97 -7.05 11.95
N GLU A 429 23.13 -6.07 11.62
CA GLU A 429 23.43 -4.97 10.70
C GLU A 429 24.65 -4.18 11.18
N ASP A 430 24.70 -3.81 12.46
CA ASP A 430 25.84 -3.09 13.05
C ASP A 430 27.14 -3.90 12.93
N ARG A 431 27.08 -5.22 13.12
CA ARG A 431 28.23 -6.11 12.93
C ARG A 431 28.70 -6.12 11.48
N TRP A 432 27.79 -6.13 10.50
CA TRP A 432 28.14 -6.05 9.09
C TRP A 432 28.73 -4.70 8.72
N ARG A 433 28.12 -3.60 9.17
CA ARG A 433 28.64 -2.24 8.97
C ARG A 433 30.05 -2.08 9.53
N ASN A 434 30.30 -2.57 10.75
CA ASN A 434 31.61 -2.46 11.41
C ASN A 434 32.68 -3.37 10.80
N SER A 435 32.29 -4.51 10.24
CA SER A 435 33.23 -5.45 9.61
C SER A 435 33.50 -5.17 8.12
N GLY A 436 32.64 -4.38 7.47
CA GLY A 436 32.63 -4.22 6.01
C GLY A 436 32.24 -5.51 5.25
N GLN A 437 31.80 -6.55 5.97
CA GLN A 437 31.40 -7.84 5.41
C GLN A 437 29.88 -7.97 5.48
N TRP A 438 29.23 -7.67 4.37
CA TRP A 438 27.82 -7.98 4.18
C TRP A 438 27.64 -9.48 3.94
N PRO A 439 26.47 -10.05 4.31
CA PRO A 439 26.22 -11.45 4.05
C PRO A 439 26.38 -11.72 2.56
N PRO A 440 27.02 -12.84 2.17
CA PRO A 440 27.17 -13.20 0.76
C PRO A 440 25.78 -13.18 0.11
N HIS A 441 25.69 -12.58 -1.07
CA HIS A 441 24.47 -12.56 -1.87
C HIS A 441 24.00 -14.01 -2.06
N PHE A 442 22.87 -14.36 -1.42
CA PHE A 442 22.19 -15.63 -1.63
C PHE A 442 21.30 -15.55 -2.87
#